data_AF-A0A7X6V865-F1
#
_entry.id   AF-A0A7X6V865-F1
#
_cell.length_a   1.000
_cell.length_b   1.000
_cell.length_c   1.000
_cell.angle_alpha   90.00
_cell.angle_beta   90.00
_cell.angle_gamma   90.00
#
_symmetry.space_group_name_H-M   'P 1'
#
loop_
_entity.id
_entity.type
_entity.pdbx_description
1 polymer ?
#
loop_
_entity_poly.entity_id
_entity_poly.type
_entity_poly.pdbx_seq_one_letter_code
_entity_poly.pdbx_strand_id
1 'polypeptide(L)'
;MSVIDDLKALQELDGIIRELEQQANDIPIRRQQELDKIKLERDDFTRAEEAVQVLKDEVARGESYIAELKETIHKFKLQIPSLKTQAALDAMQSQISKTENDFKDAELSAIETHLKIEPAEQYANECKAR
;
A
#
# COMPACT_ATOMS: atom_id res chain seq x y z
N MET A 1 14.21 23.61 67.45
CA MET A 1 13.85 22.49 66.56
C MET A 1 14.30 21.22 67.25
N SER A 2 13.42 20.22 67.31
CA SER A 2 13.72 18.94 67.96
C SER A 2 14.43 18.04 66.97
N VAL A 3 15.40 17.25 67.44
CA VAL A 3 16.06 16.19 66.64
C VAL A 3 15.04 15.24 65.98
N ILE A 4 13.87 15.08 66.61
CA ILE A 4 12.76 14.27 66.08
C ILE A 4 12.13 14.90 64.83
N ASP A 5 12.06 16.23 64.75
CA ASP A 5 11.48 16.93 63.59
C ASP A 5 12.43 16.82 62.39
N ASP A 6 13.74 16.94 62.62
CA ASP A 6 14.77 16.79 61.59
C ASP A 6 14.82 15.34 61.04
N LEU A 7 14.65 14.33 61.89
CA LEU A 7 14.59 12.93 61.48
C LEU A 7 13.36 12.60 60.62
N LYS A 8 12.21 13.22 60.92
CA LYS A 8 11.01 13.08 60.08
C LYS A 8 11.20 13.71 58.71
N ALA A 9 11.78 14.91 58.65
CA ALA A 9 12.09 15.58 57.40
C ALA A 9 13.06 14.76 56.53
N LEU A 10 14.07 14.12 57.13
CA LEU A 10 14.97 13.21 56.41
C LEU A 10 14.23 11.98 55.86
N GLN A 11 13.33 11.38 56.64
CA GLN A 11 12.54 10.23 56.18
C GLN A 11 11.60 10.59 55.02
N GLU A 12 11.01 11.78 55.02
CA GLU A 12 10.21 12.29 53.90
C GLU A 12 11.07 12.48 52.64
N LEU A 13 12.26 13.06 52.78
CA LEU A 13 13.21 13.21 51.67
C LEU A 13 13.66 11.85 51.12
N ASP A 14 13.95 10.86 51.96
CA ASP A 14 14.27 9.50 51.53
C ASP A 14 13.13 8.84 50.75
N GLY A 15 11.87 9.10 51.14
CA GLY A 15 10.69 8.67 50.39
C GLY A 15 10.64 9.28 48.99
N ILE A 16 10.84 10.59 48.90
CA ILE A 16 10.88 11.33 47.63
C ILE A 16 12.03 10.81 46.75
N ILE A 17 13.21 10.56 47.31
CA ILE A 17 14.37 10.04 46.56
C ILE A 17 14.03 8.68 45.93
N ARG A 18 13.43 7.75 46.68
CA ARG A 18 13.04 6.43 46.15
C ARG A 18 12.02 6.53 45.01
N GLU A 19 11.02 7.42 45.15
CA GLU A 19 10.05 7.65 44.09
C GLU A 19 10.70 8.23 42.84
N LEU A 20 11.61 9.19 42.99
CA LEU A 20 12.36 9.77 41.87
C LEU A 20 13.29 8.75 41.20
N GLU A 21 13.97 7.91 41.97
CA GLU A 21 14.80 6.81 41.44
C GLU A 21 13.97 5.82 40.63
N GLN A 22 12.78 5.45 41.13
CA GLN A 22 11.86 4.59 40.40
C GLN A 22 11.41 5.25 39.09
N GLN A 23 11.01 6.52 39.12
CA GLN A 23 10.63 7.25 37.91
C GLN A 23 11.78 7.37 36.91
N ALA A 24 13.00 7.64 37.39
CA ALA A 24 14.20 7.75 36.57
C ALA A 24 14.52 6.43 35.86
N ASN A 25 14.25 5.29 36.48
CA ASN A 25 14.40 3.96 35.88
C ASN A 25 13.26 3.62 34.90
N ASP A 26 12.03 4.05 35.19
CA ASP A 26 10.86 3.74 34.37
C ASP A 26 10.76 4.59 33.10
N ILE A 27 11.24 5.84 33.13
CA ILE A 27 11.17 6.78 31.98
C ILE A 27 11.90 6.22 30.74
N PRO A 28 13.15 5.72 30.82
CA PRO A 28 13.83 5.11 29.69
C PRO A 28 13.09 3.90 29.10
N ILE A 29 12.51 3.06 29.96
CA ILE A 29 11.78 1.86 29.53
C ILE A 29 10.54 2.27 28.73
N ARG A 30 9.72 3.19 29.27
CA ARG A 30 8.54 3.71 28.56
C ARG A 30 8.94 4.40 27.26
N ARG A 31 10.00 5.20 27.28
CA ARG A 31 10.53 5.84 26.06
C ARG A 31 10.89 4.79 25.01
N GLN A 32 11.56 3.71 25.38
CA GLN A 32 11.94 2.66 24.46
C GLN A 32 10.70 1.96 23.87
N GLN A 33 9.69 1.67 24.69
CA GLN A 33 8.43 1.09 24.24
C GLN A 33 7.71 1.99 23.23
N GLU A 34 7.65 3.30 23.47
CA GLU A 34 7.04 4.24 22.52
C GLU A 34 7.86 4.36 21.23
N LEU A 35 9.20 4.35 21.31
CA LEU A 35 10.06 4.34 20.11
C LEU A 35 9.84 3.09 19.26
N ASP A 36 9.64 1.93 19.90
CA ASP A 36 9.40 0.69 19.17
C ASP A 36 8.00 0.64 18.55
N LYS A 37 6.98 1.25 19.18
CA LYS A 37 5.65 1.45 18.58
C LYS A 37 5.72 2.34 17.34
N ILE A 38 6.38 3.51 17.46
CA ILE A 38 6.53 4.46 16.34
C ILE A 38 7.25 3.79 15.15
N LYS A 39 8.27 2.96 15.41
CA LYS A 39 8.94 2.20 14.34
C LYS A 39 8.00 1.23 13.65
N LEU A 40 7.23 0.46 14.41
CA LEU A 40 6.27 -0.49 13.86
C LEU A 40 5.22 0.21 12.99
N GLU A 41 4.63 1.30 13.48
CA GLU A 41 3.64 2.09 12.74
C GLU A 41 4.23 2.69 11.46
N ARG A 42 5.48 3.15 11.51
CA ARG A 42 6.19 3.64 10.32
C ARG A 42 6.46 2.54 9.30
N ASP A 43 6.86 1.36 9.74
CA ASP A 43 7.08 0.21 8.86
C ASP A 43 5.77 -0.23 8.20
N ASP A 44 4.67 -0.23 8.95
CA ASP A 44 3.34 -0.54 8.41
C ASP A 44 2.86 0.51 7.40
N PHE A 45 3.07 1.80 7.68
CA PHE A 45 2.81 2.88 6.73
C PHE A 45 3.62 2.70 5.43
N THR A 46 4.91 2.40 5.55
CA THR A 46 5.80 2.20 4.38
C THR A 46 5.31 1.03 3.52
N ARG A 47 4.93 -0.10 4.14
CA ARG A 47 4.36 -1.25 3.41
C ARG A 47 3.03 -0.92 2.72
N ALA A 48 2.17 -0.14 3.39
CA ALA A 48 0.90 0.26 2.80
C ALA A 48 1.10 1.18 1.58
N GLU A 49 2.05 2.11 1.66
CA GLU A 49 2.41 3.01 0.55
C GLU A 49 3.01 2.22 -0.64
N GLU A 50 3.90 1.26 -0.36
CA GLU A 50 4.43 0.35 -1.38
C GLU A 50 3.33 -0.46 -2.07
N ALA A 51 2.36 -0.99 -1.32
CA ALA A 51 1.25 -1.73 -1.88
C ALA A 51 0.38 -0.87 -2.82
N VAL A 52 0.11 0.38 -2.45
CA VAL A 52 -0.58 1.34 -3.32
C VAL A 52 0.20 1.58 -4.61
N GLN A 53 1.51 1.77 -4.51
CA GLN A 53 2.36 2.01 -5.68
C GLN A 53 2.36 0.81 -6.62
N VAL A 54 2.46 -0.42 -6.10
CA VAL A 54 2.39 -1.65 -6.90
C VAL A 54 1.06 -1.74 -7.65
N LEU A 55 -0.06 -1.45 -7.00
CA LEU A 55 -1.37 -1.47 -7.66
C LEU A 55 -1.48 -0.42 -8.77
N LYS A 56 -0.93 0.78 -8.56
CA LYS A 56 -0.86 1.84 -9.59
C LYS A 56 -0.02 1.41 -10.79
N ASP A 57 1.12 0.77 -10.55
CA ASP A 57 2.00 0.27 -11.61
C ASP A 57 1.36 -0.91 -12.36
N GLU A 58 0.58 -1.75 -11.69
CA GLU A 58 -0.22 -2.81 -12.32
C GLU A 58 -1.31 -2.23 -13.23
N VAL A 59 -2.04 -1.22 -12.78
CA VAL A 59 -3.05 -0.53 -13.61
C VAL A 59 -2.40 0.11 -14.83
N ALA A 60 -1.29 0.84 -14.67
CA ALA A 60 -0.59 1.46 -15.80
C ALA A 60 -0.11 0.44 -16.84
N ARG A 61 0.38 -0.72 -16.39
CA ARG A 61 0.75 -1.84 -17.28
C ARG A 61 -0.48 -2.42 -17.98
N GLY A 62 -1.57 -2.62 -17.25
CA GLY A 62 -2.84 -3.10 -17.80
C GLY A 62 -3.40 -2.17 -18.88
N GLU A 63 -3.41 -0.86 -18.62
CA GLU A 63 -3.85 0.17 -19.58
C GLU A 63 -2.98 0.19 -20.85
N SER A 64 -1.66 0.03 -20.70
CA SER A 64 -0.73 -0.06 -21.83
C SER A 64 -1.03 -1.29 -22.69
N TYR A 65 -1.25 -2.44 -22.07
CA TYR A 65 -1.61 -3.67 -22.78
C TYR A 65 -2.96 -3.57 -23.51
N ILE A 66 -3.97 -2.96 -22.87
CA ILE A 66 -5.28 -2.64 -23.48
C ILE A 66 -5.10 -1.76 -24.72
N ALA A 67 -4.21 -0.77 -24.68
CA ALA A 67 -3.91 0.08 -25.83
C ALA A 67 -3.27 -0.70 -26.99
N GLU A 68 -2.32 -1.59 -26.70
CA GLU A 68 -1.69 -2.47 -27.69
C GLU A 68 -2.70 -3.41 -28.36
N LEU A 69 -3.62 -3.98 -27.58
CA LEU A 69 -4.70 -4.83 -28.11
C LEU A 69 -5.65 -4.04 -29.02
N LYS A 70 -6.03 -2.82 -28.62
CA LYS A 70 -6.82 -1.90 -29.47
C LYS A 70 -6.13 -1.61 -30.79
N GLU A 71 -4.83 -1.31 -30.76
CA GLU A 71 -4.05 -1.05 -31.96
C GLU A 71 -3.95 -2.30 -32.86
N THR A 72 -3.77 -3.47 -32.26
CA THR A 72 -3.69 -4.76 -32.97
C THR A 72 -5.00 -5.08 -33.68
N ILE A 73 -6.14 -4.93 -33.00
CA ILE A 73 -7.48 -5.08 -33.60
C ILE A 73 -7.66 -4.10 -34.76
N HIS A 74 -7.23 -2.85 -34.59
CA HIS A 74 -7.31 -1.85 -35.66
C HIS A 74 -6.47 -2.26 -36.88
N LYS A 75 -5.23 -2.71 -36.68
CA LYS A 75 -4.35 -3.21 -37.76
C LYS A 75 -4.97 -4.38 -38.51
N PHE A 76 -5.55 -5.36 -37.80
CA PHE A 76 -6.24 -6.47 -38.45
C PHE A 76 -7.45 -6.00 -39.26
N LYS A 77 -8.26 -5.08 -38.73
CA LYS A 77 -9.40 -4.49 -39.45
C LYS A 77 -8.96 -3.74 -40.72
N LEU A 78 -7.81 -3.06 -40.70
CA LEU A 78 -7.23 -2.42 -41.89
C LEU A 78 -6.69 -3.41 -42.93
N GLN A 79 -6.27 -4.61 -42.52
CA GLN A 79 -5.76 -5.63 -43.42
C GLN A 79 -6.87 -6.42 -44.15
N ILE A 80 -8.07 -6.52 -43.58
CA ILE A 80 -9.21 -7.25 -44.16
C ILE A 80 -9.45 -6.95 -45.65
N PRO A 81 -9.52 -5.67 -46.10
CA PRO A 81 -9.80 -5.36 -47.51
C PRO A 81 -8.72 -5.83 -48.49
N SER A 82 -7.50 -6.13 -48.01
CA SER A 82 -6.39 -6.59 -48.84
C SER A 82 -6.36 -8.11 -49.05
N LEU A 83 -7.18 -8.86 -48.29
CA LEU A 83 -7.24 -10.31 -48.33
C LEU A 83 -8.10 -10.79 -49.51
N LYS A 84 -7.55 -11.69 -50.33
CA LYS A 84 -8.19 -12.15 -51.58
C LYS A 84 -8.89 -13.50 -51.46
N THR A 85 -8.67 -14.23 -50.38
CA THR A 85 -9.22 -15.58 -50.19
C THR A 85 -10.12 -15.63 -48.97
N GLN A 86 -11.23 -16.37 -49.08
CA GLN A 86 -12.16 -16.56 -47.97
C GLN A 86 -11.48 -17.18 -46.75
N ALA A 87 -10.60 -18.17 -46.97
CA ALA A 87 -9.84 -18.78 -45.88
C ALA A 87 -8.95 -17.79 -45.11
N ALA A 88 -8.37 -16.80 -45.79
CA ALA A 88 -7.58 -15.76 -45.13
C ALA A 88 -8.46 -14.77 -44.35
N LEU A 89 -9.65 -14.45 -44.88
CA LEU A 89 -10.63 -13.62 -44.19
C LEU A 89 -11.12 -14.30 -42.91
N ASP A 90 -11.49 -15.58 -42.97
CA ASP A 90 -11.97 -16.35 -41.83
C ASP A 90 -10.89 -16.46 -40.74
N ALA A 91 -9.64 -16.71 -41.13
CA ALA A 91 -8.51 -16.75 -40.22
C ALA A 91 -8.27 -15.39 -39.53
N MET A 92 -8.35 -14.28 -40.28
CA MET A 92 -8.19 -12.93 -39.74
C MET A 92 -9.34 -12.57 -38.79
N GLN A 93 -10.58 -12.93 -39.13
CA GLN A 93 -11.74 -12.73 -38.25
C GLN A 93 -11.61 -13.52 -36.95
N SER A 94 -11.14 -14.77 -37.02
CA SER A 94 -10.86 -15.57 -35.82
C SER A 94 -9.80 -14.92 -34.92
N GLN A 95 -8.74 -14.37 -35.51
CA GLN A 95 -7.72 -13.62 -34.75
C GLN A 95 -8.27 -12.35 -34.12
N ILE A 96 -9.12 -11.60 -34.84
CA ILE A 96 -9.81 -10.42 -34.30
C ILE A 96 -10.70 -10.83 -33.12
N SER A 97 -11.53 -11.85 -33.27
CA SER A 97 -12.42 -12.30 -32.18
C SER A 97 -11.64 -12.76 -30.96
N LYS A 98 -10.51 -13.45 -31.15
CA LYS A 98 -9.63 -13.82 -30.04
C LYS A 98 -9.06 -12.59 -29.35
N THR A 99 -8.52 -11.65 -30.12
CA THR A 99 -7.93 -10.41 -29.58
C THR A 99 -8.98 -9.53 -28.88
N GLU A 100 -10.23 -9.52 -29.38
CA GLU A 100 -11.35 -8.82 -28.77
C GLU A 100 -11.79 -9.45 -27.45
N ASN A 101 -11.66 -10.78 -27.29
CA ASN A 101 -11.88 -11.44 -26.00
C ASN A 101 -10.73 -11.15 -25.03
N ASP A 102 -9.47 -11.30 -25.48
CA ASP A 102 -8.29 -10.97 -24.67
C ASP A 102 -8.34 -9.50 -24.20
N PHE A 103 -8.86 -8.60 -25.03
CA PHE A 103 -9.09 -7.20 -24.71
C PHE A 103 -10.13 -7.00 -23.60
N LYS A 104 -11.27 -7.71 -23.66
CA LYS A 104 -12.30 -7.64 -22.61
C LYS A 104 -11.78 -8.18 -21.28
N ASP A 105 -11.06 -9.30 -21.32
CA ASP A 105 -10.48 -9.90 -20.13
C ASP A 105 -9.45 -8.97 -19.49
N ALA A 106 -8.63 -8.30 -20.32
CA ALA A 106 -7.68 -7.28 -19.86
C ALA A 106 -8.38 -6.05 -19.27
N GLU A 107 -9.46 -5.54 -19.89
CA GLU A 107 -10.26 -4.44 -19.34
C GLU A 107 -10.87 -4.80 -17.99
N LEU A 108 -11.45 -6.00 -17.87
CA LEU A 108 -12.02 -6.47 -16.59
C LEU A 108 -10.94 -6.55 -15.51
N SER A 109 -9.78 -7.13 -15.82
CA SER A 109 -8.67 -7.24 -14.88
C SER A 109 -8.13 -5.87 -14.45
N ALA A 110 -8.02 -4.91 -15.39
CA ALA A 110 -7.60 -3.54 -15.09
C ALA A 110 -8.62 -2.83 -14.17
N ILE A 111 -9.92 -2.98 -14.43
CA ILE A 111 -10.99 -2.43 -13.58
C ILE A 111 -10.92 -3.02 -12.17
N GLU A 112 -10.80 -4.34 -12.05
CA GLU A 112 -10.69 -5.01 -10.74
C GLU A 112 -9.48 -4.52 -9.94
N THR A 113 -8.36 -4.27 -10.62
CA THR A 113 -7.14 -3.75 -9.98
C THR A 113 -7.31 -2.29 -9.58
N HIS A 114 -7.92 -1.47 -10.44
CA HIS A 114 -8.22 -0.07 -10.14
C HIS A 114 -9.16 0.07 -8.93
N LEU A 115 -10.16 -0.80 -8.78
CA LEU A 115 -11.07 -0.81 -7.63
C LEU A 115 -10.36 -1.11 -6.30
N LYS A 116 -9.19 -1.77 -6.32
CA LYS A 116 -8.39 -2.06 -5.12
C LYS A 116 -7.52 -0.89 -4.66
N ILE A 117 -7.29 0.10 -5.52
CA ILE A 117 -6.43 1.26 -5.21
C ILE A 117 -7.05 2.11 -4.09
N GLU A 118 -8.32 2.49 -4.21
CA GLU A 118 -8.96 3.37 -3.24
C GLU A 118 -8.97 2.79 -1.80
N PRO A 119 -9.35 1.51 -1.57
CA PRO A 119 -9.20 0.89 -0.26
C PRO A 119 -7.76 0.85 0.25
N ALA A 120 -6.78 0.59 -0.63
CA ALA A 120 -5.37 0.57 -0.25
C ALA A 120 -4.87 1.97 0.14
N GLU A 121 -5.30 3.02 -0.57
CA GLU A 121 -4.99 4.41 -0.24
C GLU A 121 -5.63 4.84 1.08
N GLN A 122 -6.87 4.42 1.35
CA GLN A 122 -7.52 4.65 2.65
C GLN A 122 -6.72 4.01 3.78
N TYR A 123 -6.30 2.75 3.63
CA TYR A 123 -5.48 2.07 4.62
C TYR A 123 -4.12 2.76 4.84
N ALA A 124 -3.43 3.16 3.76
CA ALA A 124 -2.18 3.91 3.87
C ALA A 124 -2.36 5.25 4.61
N ASN A 125 -3.48 5.95 4.35
CA ASN A 125 -3.82 7.19 5.05
C ASN A 125 -4.13 6.97 6.54
N GLU A 126 -4.79 5.87 6.88
CA GLU A 126 -5.01 5.47 8.28
C GLU A 126 -3.70 5.17 9.00
N CYS A 127 -2.78 4.46 8.35
CA CYS A 127 -1.44 4.20 8.91
C CYS A 127 -0.64 5.50 9.10
N LYS A 128 -0.80 6.49 8.22
CA LYS A 128 -0.16 7.81 8.33
C LYS A 128 -0.71 8.66 9.47
N ALA A 129 -1.97 8.46 9.85
CA ALA A 129 -2.67 9.24 10.85
C ALA A 129 -2.48 8.74 12.29
N ARG A 130 -1.88 7.54 12.46
CA ARG A 130 -1.47 6.98 13.74
C ARG A 130 -0.11 7.54 14.13
#